data_AF-A0A9D8APU6-F1
#
_entry.id   AF-A0A9D8APU6-F1
#
_cell.length_a   1.000
_cell.length_b   1.000
_cell.length_c   1.000
_cell.angle_alpha   90.00
_cell.angle_beta   90.00
_cell.angle_gamma   90.00
#
_symmetry.space_group_name_H-M   'P 1'
#
loop_
_entity.id
_entity.type
_entity.pdbx_description
1 polymer ?
#
loop_
_entity_poly.entity_id
_entity_poly.type
_entity_poly.pdbx_seq_one_letter_code
_entity_poly.pdbx_strand_id
1 'polypeptide(L)'
;MKADRNAFTTCEWDVVCGYDDAQHLLLGRGSYAGWEEYAAADQARAITCTAICPALGAILIGDKRGEYDARTAEMAALREAVAHARSTVSQDRLRGGEWVMLDGLQCYDRWVQDFRSDPPKAAGMGDRYCFGVYQSTHRAASEFMRELAPRYPEAAECFLRAAEHFGGEASALHECAEMLFPGWQLPTEADRGANDRAADLLNAARDSYARAIEEIDAGLQCIDG
;
A
#
# COMPACT_ATOMS: atom_id res chain seq x y z
N MET A 1 -5.95 24.95 18.23
CA MET A 1 -7.14 24.23 17.71
C MET A 1 -6.88 22.75 17.92
N LYS A 2 -7.64 22.10 18.80
CA LYS A 2 -7.59 20.63 18.95
C LYS A 2 -8.44 20.06 17.81
N ALA A 3 -7.83 19.27 16.94
CA ALA A 3 -8.56 18.52 15.94
C ALA A 3 -8.85 17.14 16.54
N ASP A 4 -10.12 16.84 16.79
CA ASP A 4 -10.56 15.50 17.17
C ASP A 4 -10.69 14.66 15.88
N ARG A 5 -10.08 13.48 15.85
CA ARG A 5 -10.13 12.56 14.71
C ARG A 5 -11.34 11.62 14.87
N ASN A 6 -12.22 11.53 13.87
CA ASN A 6 -13.36 10.61 13.87
C ASN A 6 -13.57 10.06 12.45
N ALA A 7 -13.86 8.76 12.34
CA ALA A 7 -13.99 8.08 11.05
C ALA A 7 -15.38 8.29 10.42
N PHE A 8 -15.43 8.77 9.17
CA PHE A 8 -16.65 8.93 8.36
C PHE A 8 -16.91 7.72 7.46
N THR A 9 -15.96 6.79 7.33
CA THR A 9 -16.01 5.65 6.42
C THR A 9 -15.49 4.37 7.09
N THR A 10 -15.52 3.28 6.34
CA THR A 10 -15.50 1.91 6.87
C THR A 10 -14.11 1.38 7.23
N CYS A 11 -13.02 1.97 6.76
CA CYS A 11 -11.66 1.44 6.95
C CYS A 11 -10.54 2.50 7.15
N GLU A 12 -10.86 3.80 7.18
CA GLU A 12 -9.86 4.87 7.30
C GLU A 12 -10.28 5.89 8.36
N TRP A 13 -9.29 6.44 9.08
CA TRP A 13 -9.51 7.56 10.00
C TRP A 13 -9.70 8.84 9.18
N ASP A 14 -10.94 9.18 8.85
CA ASP A 14 -11.27 10.43 8.16
C ASP A 14 -11.07 11.67 9.07
N VAL A 15 -11.00 12.86 8.47
CA VAL A 15 -10.83 14.14 9.20
C VAL A 15 -12.20 14.80 9.42
N VAL A 16 -12.57 14.99 10.70
CA VAL A 16 -13.70 15.84 11.10
C VAL A 16 -13.26 17.29 11.07
N CYS A 17 -14.04 18.12 10.37
CA CYS A 17 -13.79 19.55 10.26
C CYS A 17 -14.83 20.39 11.01
N GLY A 18 -15.95 19.80 11.44
CA GLY A 18 -16.98 20.48 12.22
C GLY A 18 -18.12 19.55 12.68
N TYR A 19 -19.08 20.11 13.41
CA TYR A 19 -20.27 19.42 13.88
C TYR A 19 -21.49 20.37 13.87
N ASP A 20 -22.68 19.82 13.67
CA ASP A 20 -23.97 20.48 13.85
C ASP A 20 -24.68 19.83 15.05
N ASP A 21 -24.69 20.54 16.18
CA ASP A 21 -25.33 20.05 17.43
C ASP A 21 -26.85 19.98 17.35
N ALA A 22 -27.48 20.85 16.54
CA ALA A 22 -28.94 20.85 16.41
C ALA A 22 -29.43 19.63 15.62
N GLN A 23 -28.63 19.17 14.67
CA GLN A 23 -28.92 18.01 13.84
C GLN A 23 -28.21 16.73 14.29
N HIS A 24 -27.34 16.81 15.31
CA HIS A 24 -26.46 15.72 15.75
C HIS A 24 -25.62 15.13 14.61
N LEU A 25 -25.02 16.00 13.78
CA LEU A 25 -24.16 15.60 12.66
C LEU A 25 -22.70 15.97 12.90
N LEU A 26 -21.79 15.12 12.44
CA LEU A 26 -20.39 15.43 12.15
C LEU A 26 -20.31 15.83 10.69
N LEU A 27 -19.47 16.82 10.39
CA LEU A 27 -19.21 17.31 9.04
C LEU A 27 -17.72 17.18 8.75
N GLY A 28 -17.39 16.55 7.64
CA GLY A 28 -16.00 16.28 7.28
C GLY A 28 -15.84 15.88 5.83
N ARG A 29 -14.64 15.38 5.51
CA ARG A 29 -14.32 14.82 4.20
C ARG A 29 -13.99 13.34 4.42
N GLY A 30 -14.70 12.46 3.72
CA GLY A 30 -14.51 11.02 3.81
C GLY A 30 -13.97 10.45 2.51
N SER A 31 -12.97 9.57 2.57
CA SER A 31 -12.33 8.96 1.38
C SER A 31 -13.32 8.29 0.41
N TYR A 32 -14.48 7.85 0.91
CA TYR A 32 -15.53 7.15 0.16
C TYR A 32 -16.83 7.95 -0.02
N ALA A 33 -16.91 9.21 0.43
CA ALA A 33 -18.13 10.00 0.43
C ALA A 33 -18.21 11.07 -0.67
N GLY A 34 -17.20 11.14 -1.56
CA GLY A 34 -17.14 12.08 -2.68
C GLY A 34 -16.38 13.38 -2.35
N TRP A 35 -15.92 14.07 -3.41
CA TRP A 35 -14.94 15.16 -3.32
C TRP A 35 -15.55 16.56 -3.39
N GLU A 36 -16.83 16.69 -3.71
CA GLU A 36 -17.43 17.98 -4.06
C GLU A 36 -18.02 18.70 -2.83
N GLU A 37 -18.67 17.99 -1.91
CA GLU A 37 -19.30 18.56 -0.72
C GLU A 37 -18.77 17.95 0.59
N TYR A 38 -19.10 18.59 1.72
CA TYR A 38 -18.87 18.00 3.05
C TYR A 38 -19.76 16.77 3.19
N ALA A 39 -19.17 15.65 3.60
CA ALA A 39 -19.90 14.48 4.02
C ALA A 39 -20.47 14.74 5.42
N ALA A 40 -21.73 14.35 5.62
CA ALA A 40 -22.37 14.35 6.93
C ALA A 40 -22.48 12.92 7.45
N ALA A 41 -22.25 12.73 8.74
CA ALA A 41 -22.52 11.49 9.43
C ALA A 41 -23.13 11.77 10.80
N ASP A 42 -23.93 10.85 11.30
CA ASP A 42 -24.46 10.90 12.66
C ASP A 42 -23.31 11.06 13.70
N GLN A 43 -23.45 11.94 14.69
CA GLN A 43 -22.48 12.09 15.79
C GLN A 43 -22.31 10.80 16.60
N ALA A 44 -23.31 9.93 16.62
CA ALA A 44 -23.25 8.58 17.17
C ALA A 44 -22.57 7.57 16.22
N ARG A 45 -21.99 7.99 15.08
CA ARG A 45 -21.29 7.06 14.17
C ARG A 45 -20.15 6.31 14.84
N ALA A 46 -19.53 6.90 15.86
CA ALA A 46 -18.55 6.22 16.69
C ALA A 46 -19.14 5.03 17.50
N ILE A 47 -20.46 4.93 17.63
CA ILE A 47 -21.14 3.78 18.23
C ILE A 47 -21.42 2.70 17.17
N THR A 48 -21.62 3.08 15.92
CA THR A 48 -22.10 2.19 14.86
C THR A 48 -21.02 1.71 13.89
N CYS A 49 -19.86 2.36 13.81
CA CYS A 49 -18.77 1.94 12.90
C CYS A 49 -17.95 0.74 13.42
N THR A 50 -18.35 0.13 14.53
CA THR A 50 -17.63 -0.93 15.25
C THR A 50 -17.54 -2.27 14.51
N ALA A 51 -18.26 -2.45 13.41
CA ALA A 51 -18.31 -3.74 12.70
C ALA A 51 -17.02 -4.06 11.92
N ILE A 52 -16.25 -3.05 11.50
CA ILE A 52 -15.06 -3.23 10.63
C ILE A 52 -13.81 -2.56 11.24
N CYS A 53 -13.94 -1.41 11.91
CA CYS A 53 -12.84 -0.73 12.59
C CYS A 53 -13.33 -0.10 13.91
N PRO A 54 -12.61 -0.22 15.04
CA PRO A 54 -13.03 0.41 16.28
C PRO A 54 -13.09 1.93 16.12
N ALA A 55 -14.25 2.51 16.40
CA ALA A 55 -14.53 3.94 16.32
C ALA A 55 -13.58 4.84 17.11
N LEU A 56 -13.09 4.29 18.23
CA LEU A 56 -12.05 4.84 19.06
C LEU A 56 -11.14 3.68 19.40
N GLY A 57 -9.87 3.77 19.03
CA GLY A 57 -8.87 2.76 19.30
C GLY A 57 -7.68 3.39 20.01
N ALA A 58 -7.25 2.77 21.10
CA ALA A 58 -5.92 3.00 21.63
C ALA A 58 -5.11 1.74 21.34
N ILE A 59 -3.94 1.90 20.69
CA ILE A 59 -2.96 0.81 20.63
C ILE A 59 -2.28 0.78 22.00
N LEU A 60 -2.75 -0.13 22.85
CA LEU A 60 -2.12 -0.41 24.14
C LEU A 60 -1.05 -1.46 23.93
N ILE A 61 0.21 -1.01 23.84
CA ILE A 61 1.35 -1.91 23.85
C ILE A 61 1.48 -2.44 25.29
N GLY A 62 1.19 -3.72 25.48
CA GLY A 62 1.32 -4.36 26.78
C GLY A 62 2.78 -4.50 27.24
N ASP A 63 2.97 -5.05 28.44
CA ASP A 63 4.30 -5.29 28.99
C ASP A 63 5.16 -6.14 28.05
N LYS A 64 6.45 -5.81 27.93
CA LYS A 64 7.42 -6.61 27.17
C LYS A 64 7.54 -8.01 27.83
N ARG A 65 6.95 -9.03 27.20
CA ARG A 65 6.87 -10.40 27.75
C ARG A 65 8.08 -11.30 27.43
N GLY A 66 9.03 -10.82 26.64
CA GLY A 66 10.19 -11.62 26.24
C GLY A 66 11.32 -10.77 25.67
N GLU A 67 12.49 -11.39 25.51
CA GLU A 67 13.60 -10.82 24.78
C GLU A 67 13.29 -10.84 23.28
N TYR A 68 13.76 -9.81 22.57
CA TYR A 68 13.55 -9.71 21.13
C TYR A 68 14.56 -10.61 20.43
N ASP A 69 14.07 -11.70 19.84
CA ASP A 69 14.87 -12.54 18.94
C ASP A 69 14.86 -11.91 17.54
N ALA A 70 15.89 -11.10 17.27
CA ALA A 70 16.04 -10.41 16.01
C ALA A 70 16.12 -11.37 14.83
N ARG A 71 16.85 -12.50 14.96
CA ARG A 71 17.03 -13.44 13.87
C ARG A 71 15.71 -14.10 13.49
N THR A 72 14.96 -14.57 14.48
CA THR A 72 13.66 -15.19 14.23
C THR A 72 12.68 -14.18 13.62
N ALA A 73 12.65 -12.93 14.10
CA ALA A 73 11.80 -11.87 13.56
C ALA A 73 12.17 -11.50 12.11
N GLU A 74 13.46 -11.35 11.80
CA GLU A 74 13.96 -11.06 10.46
C GLU A 74 13.60 -12.19 9.48
N MET A 75 13.85 -13.46 9.85
CA MET A 75 13.51 -14.61 8.99
C MET A 75 12.00 -14.74 8.78
N ALA A 76 11.19 -14.47 9.82
CA ALA A 76 9.73 -14.46 9.69
C ALA A 76 9.27 -13.34 8.74
N ALA A 77 9.85 -12.15 8.84
CA ALA A 77 9.52 -11.03 7.96
C ALA A 77 9.86 -11.32 6.49
N LEU A 78 11.02 -11.92 6.21
CA LEU A 78 11.41 -12.33 4.85
C LEU A 78 10.47 -13.40 4.27
N ARG A 79 10.13 -14.42 5.07
CA ARG A 79 9.20 -15.48 4.64
C ARG A 79 7.80 -14.93 4.37
N GLU A 80 7.32 -14.04 5.23
CA GLU A 80 6.04 -13.36 5.03
C GLU A 80 6.06 -12.49 3.77
N ALA A 81 7.15 -11.77 3.50
CA ALA A 81 7.29 -10.97 2.28
C ALA A 81 7.17 -11.85 1.02
N VAL A 82 7.84 -13.01 1.00
CA VAL A 82 7.73 -13.99 -0.11
C VAL A 82 6.33 -14.56 -0.22
N ALA A 83 5.70 -14.94 0.90
CA ALA A 83 4.35 -15.50 0.93
C ALA A 83 3.32 -14.48 0.43
N HIS A 84 3.36 -13.25 0.94
CA HIS A 84 2.49 -12.16 0.54
C HIS A 84 2.66 -11.82 -0.95
N ALA A 85 3.91 -11.68 -1.42
CA ALA A 85 4.20 -11.38 -2.83
C ALA A 85 3.60 -12.40 -3.81
N ARG A 86 3.59 -13.69 -3.40
CA ARG A 86 3.11 -14.83 -4.17
C ARG A 86 1.68 -15.25 -3.81
N SER A 87 1.01 -14.51 -2.93
CA SER A 87 -0.36 -14.82 -2.50
C SER A 87 -1.27 -14.90 -3.73
N THR A 88 -2.05 -15.97 -3.80
CA THR A 88 -3.10 -16.21 -4.81
C THR A 88 -4.49 -16.00 -4.23
N VAL A 89 -4.58 -15.41 -3.03
CA VAL A 89 -5.84 -15.08 -2.38
C VAL A 89 -6.67 -14.20 -3.33
N SER A 90 -7.98 -14.49 -3.40
CA SER A 90 -8.96 -13.81 -4.25
C SER A 90 -8.77 -13.94 -5.77
N GLN A 91 -7.80 -14.70 -6.26
CA GLN A 91 -7.56 -14.86 -7.71
C GLN A 91 -8.76 -15.47 -8.45
N ASP A 92 -9.45 -16.41 -7.81
CA ASP A 92 -10.67 -17.06 -8.30
C ASP A 92 -11.85 -16.09 -8.45
N ARG A 93 -11.87 -15.04 -7.63
CA ARG A 93 -12.93 -14.02 -7.60
C ARG A 93 -12.75 -12.91 -8.63
N LEU A 94 -11.57 -12.80 -9.27
CA LEU A 94 -11.28 -11.78 -10.29
C LEU A 94 -12.25 -11.77 -11.49
N ARG A 95 -12.97 -12.87 -11.71
CA ARG A 95 -13.94 -13.03 -12.82
C ARG A 95 -15.35 -12.59 -12.47
N GLY A 96 -15.69 -12.51 -11.19
CA GLY A 96 -16.93 -11.89 -10.76
C GLY A 96 -16.70 -10.38 -10.77
N GLY A 97 -17.58 -9.59 -11.39
CA GLY A 97 -17.44 -8.13 -11.47
C GLY A 97 -17.47 -7.37 -10.13
N GLU A 98 -17.25 -8.07 -9.02
CA GLU A 98 -17.09 -7.51 -7.68
C GLU A 98 -15.66 -7.01 -7.47
N TRP A 99 -15.52 -5.97 -6.66
CA TRP A 99 -14.22 -5.55 -6.17
C TRP A 99 -13.68 -6.62 -5.20
N VAL A 100 -12.40 -6.98 -5.37
CA VAL A 100 -11.70 -7.93 -4.51
C VAL A 100 -10.36 -7.36 -4.07
N MET A 101 -9.98 -7.66 -2.82
CA MET A 101 -8.65 -7.37 -2.30
C MET A 101 -7.66 -8.37 -2.92
N LEU A 102 -6.60 -7.83 -3.51
CA LEU A 102 -5.46 -8.60 -4.03
C LEU A 102 -4.24 -8.28 -3.17
N ASP A 103 -3.24 -9.17 -3.27
CA ASP A 103 -1.99 -9.05 -2.55
C ASP A 103 -0.81 -9.15 -3.52
N GLY A 104 0.33 -8.57 -3.13
CA GLY A 104 1.60 -8.81 -3.79
C GLY A 104 1.59 -8.50 -5.30
N LEU A 105 2.10 -9.46 -6.10
CA LEU A 105 2.21 -9.31 -7.55
C LEU A 105 0.85 -9.19 -8.26
N GLN A 106 -0.22 -9.77 -7.71
CA GLN A 106 -1.55 -9.66 -8.31
C GLN A 106 -2.08 -8.22 -8.28
N CYS A 107 -1.72 -7.43 -7.27
CA CYS A 107 -2.04 -6.00 -7.22
C CYS A 107 -1.40 -5.26 -8.38
N TYR A 108 -0.12 -5.50 -8.64
CA TYR A 108 0.58 -4.90 -9.77
C TYR A 108 -0.03 -5.29 -11.11
N ASP A 109 -0.31 -6.59 -11.30
CA ASP A 109 -0.87 -7.10 -12.55
C ASP A 109 -2.24 -6.44 -12.83
N ARG A 110 -3.09 -6.29 -11.81
CA ARG A 110 -4.35 -5.54 -11.92
C ARG A 110 -4.11 -4.06 -12.22
N TRP A 111 -3.15 -3.43 -11.55
CA TRP A 111 -2.89 -2.00 -11.70
C TRP A 111 -2.39 -1.66 -13.11
N VAL A 112 -1.49 -2.49 -13.65
CA VAL A 112 -1.05 -2.41 -15.05
C VAL A 112 -2.25 -2.58 -15.98
N GLN A 113 -3.09 -3.59 -15.75
CA GLN A 113 -4.28 -3.82 -16.57
C GLN A 113 -5.22 -2.61 -16.58
N ASP A 114 -5.44 -1.97 -15.44
CA ASP A 114 -6.30 -0.79 -15.31
C ASP A 114 -5.77 0.39 -16.13
N PHE A 115 -4.46 0.65 -16.12
CA PHE A 115 -3.88 1.70 -16.96
C PHE A 115 -3.90 1.33 -18.46
N ARG A 116 -3.82 0.03 -18.79
CA ARG A 116 -3.99 -0.46 -20.16
C ARG A 116 -5.43 -0.50 -20.67
N SER A 117 -6.43 -0.25 -19.82
CA SER A 117 -7.84 -0.36 -20.20
C SER A 117 -8.20 0.54 -21.36
N ASP A 118 -9.24 0.15 -22.11
CA ASP A 118 -9.91 0.98 -23.10
C ASP A 118 -11.41 1.05 -22.73
N PRO A 119 -11.98 2.25 -22.47
CA PRO A 119 -11.38 3.58 -22.55
C PRO A 119 -10.25 3.81 -21.53
N PRO A 120 -9.40 4.84 -21.75
CA PRO A 120 -8.34 5.19 -20.80
C PRO A 120 -8.88 5.54 -19.42
N LYS A 121 -8.19 5.05 -18.39
CA LYS A 121 -8.46 5.40 -16.99
C LYS A 121 -7.97 6.82 -16.69
N ALA A 122 -8.78 7.60 -15.97
CA ALA A 122 -8.30 8.79 -15.28
C ALA A 122 -7.67 8.35 -13.95
N ALA A 123 -6.38 8.67 -13.73
CA ALA A 123 -5.69 8.31 -12.50
C ALA A 123 -6.34 9.02 -11.30
N GLY A 124 -6.69 8.26 -10.27
CA GLY A 124 -7.46 8.74 -9.13
C GLY A 124 -6.65 8.88 -7.85
N MET A 125 -7.36 9.26 -6.79
CA MET A 125 -6.78 9.38 -5.45
C MET A 125 -6.26 8.07 -4.88
N GLY A 126 -6.92 6.95 -5.19
CA GLY A 126 -6.43 5.62 -4.83
C GLY A 126 -5.05 5.34 -5.47
N ASP A 127 -4.88 5.69 -6.74
CA ASP A 127 -3.59 5.54 -7.43
C ASP A 127 -2.52 6.41 -6.76
N ARG A 128 -2.81 7.71 -6.55
CA ARG A 128 -1.88 8.66 -5.92
C ARG A 128 -1.42 8.18 -4.55
N TYR A 129 -2.36 7.68 -3.73
CA TYR A 129 -2.05 7.14 -2.41
C TYR A 129 -1.14 5.91 -2.50
N CYS A 130 -1.50 4.93 -3.34
CA CYS A 130 -0.71 3.71 -3.53
C CYS A 130 0.71 4.01 -4.02
N PHE A 131 0.87 4.91 -5.00
CA PHE A 131 2.20 5.32 -5.46
C PHE A 131 3.03 5.93 -4.33
N GLY A 132 2.46 6.85 -3.54
CA GLY A 132 3.16 7.48 -2.42
C GLY A 132 3.56 6.49 -1.33
N VAL A 133 2.64 5.60 -0.94
CA VAL A 133 2.90 4.59 0.09
C VAL A 133 3.94 3.59 -0.40
N TYR A 134 3.70 2.90 -1.52
CA TYR A 134 4.57 1.83 -2.00
C TYR A 134 5.96 2.32 -2.38
N GLN A 135 6.09 3.51 -2.98
CA GLN A 135 7.41 4.11 -3.22
C GLN A 135 8.19 4.25 -1.91
N SER A 136 7.57 4.77 -0.86
CA SER A 136 8.26 5.03 0.41
C SER A 136 8.58 3.75 1.18
N THR A 137 7.64 2.81 1.26
CA THR A 137 7.80 1.56 2.01
C THR A 137 8.76 0.61 1.31
N HIS A 138 8.70 0.47 -0.02
CA HIS A 138 9.59 -0.43 -0.75
C HIS A 138 10.99 0.16 -0.90
N ARG A 139 11.14 1.49 -0.87
CA ARG A 139 12.46 2.12 -0.69
C ARG A 139 13.09 1.72 0.64
N ALA A 140 12.31 1.65 1.72
CA ALA A 140 12.81 1.17 3.00
C ALA A 140 13.20 -0.32 2.96
N ALA A 141 12.51 -1.15 2.16
CA ALA A 141 12.88 -2.54 1.94
C ALA A 141 14.30 -2.68 1.34
N SER A 142 14.68 -1.78 0.42
CA SER A 142 16.05 -1.73 -0.14
C SER A 142 17.11 -1.57 0.97
N GLU A 143 16.91 -0.62 1.88
CA GLU A 143 17.82 -0.40 3.01
C GLU A 143 17.80 -1.55 4.01
N PHE A 144 16.62 -2.11 4.28
CA PHE A 144 16.49 -3.28 5.14
C PHE A 144 17.30 -4.47 4.61
N MET A 145 17.25 -4.75 3.31
CA MET A 145 18.08 -5.80 2.70
C MET A 145 19.58 -5.53 2.84
N ARG A 146 20.02 -4.27 2.65
CA ARG A 146 21.44 -3.87 2.85
C ARG A 146 21.89 -4.07 4.30
N GLU A 147 21.01 -3.81 5.26
CA GLU A 147 21.27 -4.02 6.68
C GLU A 147 21.42 -5.51 7.04
N LEU A 148 20.65 -6.39 6.39
CA LEU A 148 20.72 -7.84 6.60
C LEU A 148 21.95 -8.47 5.97
N ALA A 149 22.41 -7.99 4.82
CA ALA A 149 23.54 -8.58 4.07
C ALA A 149 24.78 -8.89 4.94
N PRO A 150 25.32 -7.97 5.77
CA PRO A 150 26.46 -8.29 6.64
C PRO A 150 26.12 -9.20 7.83
N ARG A 151 24.84 -9.36 8.20
CA ARG A 151 24.40 -10.22 9.31
C ARG A 151 24.26 -11.69 8.90
N TYR A 152 24.03 -11.94 7.61
CA TYR A 152 23.86 -13.27 7.03
C TYR A 152 24.82 -13.44 5.84
N PRO A 153 26.13 -13.64 6.08
CA PRO A 153 27.13 -13.74 5.02
C PRO A 153 26.80 -14.78 3.94
N GLU A 154 26.15 -15.88 4.33
CA GLU A 154 25.69 -16.96 3.45
C GLU A 154 24.63 -16.51 2.42
N ALA A 155 23.86 -15.45 2.72
CA ALA A 155 22.82 -14.90 1.86
C ALA A 155 23.13 -13.46 1.38
N ALA A 156 24.33 -12.95 1.67
CA ALA A 156 24.67 -11.55 1.46
C ALA A 156 24.50 -11.09 0.01
N GLU A 157 24.91 -11.91 -0.96
CA GLU A 157 24.78 -11.59 -2.38
C GLU A 157 23.31 -11.50 -2.80
N CYS A 158 22.47 -12.42 -2.34
CA CYS A 158 21.03 -12.41 -2.59
C CYS A 158 20.39 -11.14 -1.99
N PHE A 159 20.72 -10.80 -0.74
CA PHE A 159 20.17 -9.60 -0.10
C PHE A 159 20.63 -8.30 -0.78
N LEU A 160 21.87 -8.20 -1.25
CA LEU A 160 22.32 -7.03 -2.00
C LEU A 160 21.60 -6.90 -3.36
N ARG A 161 21.38 -8.01 -4.07
CA ARG A 161 20.60 -8.00 -5.32
C ARG A 161 19.12 -7.67 -5.07
N ALA A 162 18.52 -8.22 -4.01
CA ALA A 162 17.17 -7.83 -3.59
C ALA A 162 17.08 -6.33 -3.31
N ALA A 163 18.10 -5.75 -2.64
CA ALA A 163 18.16 -4.32 -2.37
C ALA A 163 18.17 -3.48 -3.66
N GLU A 164 18.96 -3.88 -4.65
CA GLU A 164 19.00 -3.21 -5.96
C GLU A 164 17.65 -3.26 -6.66
N HIS A 165 16.99 -4.42 -6.65
CA HIS A 165 15.68 -4.61 -7.26
C HIS A 165 14.58 -3.80 -6.58
N PHE A 166 14.51 -3.74 -5.25
CA PHE A 166 13.60 -2.82 -4.53
C PHE A 166 13.90 -1.34 -4.85
N GLY A 167 15.18 -0.99 -5.02
CA GLY A 167 15.57 0.35 -5.44
C GLY A 167 15.06 0.70 -6.85
N GLY A 168 15.15 -0.25 -7.78
CA GLY A 168 14.59 -0.12 -9.14
C GLY A 168 13.07 0.03 -9.14
N GLU A 169 12.37 -0.81 -8.37
CA GLU A 169 10.92 -0.71 -8.18
C GLU A 169 10.51 0.68 -7.66
N ALA A 170 11.08 1.10 -6.54
CA ALA A 170 10.75 2.40 -5.93
C ALA A 170 11.07 3.58 -6.86
N SER A 171 12.07 3.45 -7.73
CA SER A 171 12.41 4.48 -8.72
C SER A 171 11.38 4.54 -9.85
N ALA A 172 10.94 3.39 -10.37
CA ALA A 172 9.89 3.32 -11.38
C ALA A 172 8.54 3.85 -10.85
N LEU A 173 8.18 3.50 -9.61
CA LEU A 173 7.00 4.05 -8.94
C LEU A 173 7.09 5.57 -8.78
N HIS A 174 8.26 6.08 -8.39
CA HIS A 174 8.48 7.52 -8.25
C HIS A 174 8.32 8.26 -9.58
N GLU A 175 8.95 7.76 -10.64
CA GLU A 175 8.82 8.37 -11.98
C GLU A 175 7.35 8.38 -12.44
N CYS A 176 6.65 7.27 -12.21
CA CYS A 176 5.23 7.17 -12.57
C CYS A 176 4.37 8.17 -11.78
N ALA A 177 4.65 8.32 -10.47
CA ALA A 177 3.96 9.26 -9.60
C ALA A 177 4.19 10.73 -10.02
N GLU A 178 5.44 11.13 -10.29
CA GLU A 178 5.76 12.49 -10.73
C GLU A 178 5.13 12.82 -12.09
N MET A 179 5.05 11.83 -12.99
CA MET A 179 4.41 11.97 -14.29
C MET A 179 2.89 12.12 -14.18
N LEU A 180 2.23 11.27 -13.39
CA LEU A 180 0.77 11.26 -13.27
C LEU A 180 0.24 12.36 -12.34
N PHE A 181 1.02 12.74 -11.32
CA PHE A 181 0.61 13.66 -10.27
C PHE A 181 1.65 14.78 -10.05
N PRO A 182 1.95 15.59 -11.07
CA PRO A 182 2.91 16.68 -10.93
C PRO A 182 2.46 17.64 -9.82
N GLY A 183 3.36 17.90 -8.86
CA GLY A 183 3.03 18.71 -7.68
C GLY A 183 1.91 18.12 -6.82
N TRP A 184 1.74 16.79 -6.85
CA TRP A 184 0.69 16.05 -6.15
C TRP A 184 -0.74 16.37 -6.59
N GLN A 185 -0.93 16.96 -7.78
CA GLN A 185 -2.25 17.27 -8.30
C GLN A 185 -2.86 16.09 -9.06
N LEU A 186 -4.18 15.92 -9.00
CA LEU A 186 -4.86 14.89 -9.78
C LEU A 186 -5.02 15.35 -11.24
N PRO A 187 -4.86 14.45 -12.22
CA PRO A 187 -5.22 14.76 -13.59
C PRO A 187 -6.74 14.97 -13.69
N THR A 188 -7.15 15.94 -14.49
CA THR A 188 -8.57 16.25 -14.72
C THR A 188 -9.22 15.36 -15.77
N GLU A 189 -8.42 14.79 -16.67
CA GLU A 189 -8.88 13.96 -17.78
C GLU A 189 -7.99 12.73 -17.94
N ALA A 190 -8.55 11.68 -18.55
CA ALA A 190 -7.79 10.49 -18.90
C ALA A 190 -6.96 10.76 -20.17
N ASP A 191 -5.65 10.51 -20.10
CA ASP A 191 -4.74 10.63 -21.25
C ASP A 191 -4.19 9.27 -21.65
N ARG A 192 -4.31 8.89 -22.93
CA ARG A 192 -3.87 7.56 -23.39
C ARG A 192 -2.36 7.40 -23.33
N GLY A 193 -1.59 8.42 -23.73
CA GLY A 193 -0.13 8.35 -23.72
C GLY A 193 0.42 8.20 -22.29
N ALA A 194 -0.11 8.96 -21.34
CA ALA A 194 0.24 8.88 -19.93
C ALA A 194 -0.16 7.53 -19.33
N ASN A 195 -1.33 6.99 -19.67
CA ASN A 195 -1.74 5.65 -19.26
C ASN A 195 -0.78 4.57 -19.76
N ASP A 196 -0.43 4.59 -21.05
CA ASP A 196 0.48 3.61 -21.62
C ASP A 196 1.86 3.66 -20.96
N ARG A 197 2.38 4.86 -20.74
CA ARG A 197 3.65 5.05 -20.03
C ARG A 197 3.57 4.65 -18.55
N ALA A 198 2.44 4.93 -17.89
CA ALA A 198 2.22 4.52 -16.51
C ALA A 198 2.20 2.99 -16.40
N ALA A 199 1.53 2.31 -17.33
CA ALA A 199 1.52 0.86 -17.40
C ALA A 199 2.91 0.27 -17.68
N ASP A 200 3.72 0.90 -18.53
CA ASP A 200 5.13 0.50 -18.75
C ASP A 200 5.97 0.63 -17.47
N LEU A 201 5.86 1.75 -16.76
CA LEU A 201 6.57 1.98 -15.51
C LEU A 201 6.08 1.04 -14.38
N LEU A 202 4.77 0.78 -14.31
CA LEU A 202 4.21 -0.18 -13.37
C LEU A 202 4.66 -1.61 -13.66
N ASN A 203 4.78 -2.01 -14.93
CA ASN A 203 5.37 -3.29 -15.31
C ASN A 203 6.83 -3.39 -14.90
N ALA A 204 7.62 -2.33 -15.12
CA ALA A 204 9.01 -2.29 -14.69
C ALA A 204 9.15 -2.39 -13.16
N ALA A 205 8.24 -1.72 -12.42
CA ALA A 205 8.16 -1.82 -10.96
C ALA A 205 7.81 -3.25 -10.52
N ARG A 206 6.77 -3.83 -11.11
CA ARG A 206 6.31 -5.20 -10.88
C ARG A 206 7.41 -6.23 -11.11
N ASP A 207 8.15 -6.13 -12.21
CA ASP A 207 9.24 -7.05 -12.53
C ASP A 207 10.42 -6.88 -11.58
N SER A 208 10.72 -5.65 -11.18
CA SER A 208 11.75 -5.39 -10.17
C SER A 208 11.34 -5.97 -8.81
N TYR A 209 10.09 -5.76 -8.37
CA TYR A 209 9.55 -6.36 -7.16
C TYR A 209 9.64 -7.90 -7.20
N ALA A 210 9.21 -8.52 -8.30
CA ALA A 210 9.27 -9.96 -8.48
C ALA A 210 10.70 -10.51 -8.31
N ARG A 211 11.69 -9.87 -8.93
CA ARG A 211 13.10 -10.26 -8.79
C ARG A 211 13.62 -10.05 -7.37
N ALA A 212 13.23 -8.98 -6.70
CA ALA A 212 13.60 -8.76 -5.31
C ALA A 212 13.09 -9.91 -4.41
N ILE A 213 11.86 -10.35 -4.65
CA ILE A 213 11.24 -11.47 -3.92
C ILE A 213 11.91 -12.81 -4.25
N GLU A 214 12.30 -13.04 -5.51
CA GLU A 214 13.08 -14.23 -5.90
C GLU A 214 14.44 -14.28 -5.19
N GLU A 215 15.12 -13.14 -5.09
CA GLU A 215 16.39 -13.04 -4.37
C GLU A 215 16.22 -13.24 -2.86
N ILE A 216 15.13 -12.75 -2.24
CA ILE A 216 14.82 -13.06 -0.83
C ILE A 216 14.63 -14.56 -0.63
N ASP A 217 13.85 -15.21 -1.49
CA ASP A 217 13.58 -16.65 -1.40
C ASP A 217 14.86 -17.48 -1.56
N ALA A 218 15.73 -17.10 -2.51
CA ALA A 218 17.05 -17.71 -2.65
C ALA A 218 17.93 -17.49 -1.41
N GLY A 219 17.94 -16.28 -0.84
CA GLY A 219 18.67 -15.97 0.39
C GLY A 219 18.20 -16.80 1.58
N LEU A 220 16.88 -16.99 1.73
CA LEU A 220 16.31 -17.86 2.76
C LEU A 220 16.77 -19.32 2.61
N GLN A 221 16.84 -19.83 1.38
CA GLN A 221 17.35 -21.18 1.11
C GLN A 221 18.84 -21.33 1.47
N CYS A 222 19.65 -20.28 1.30
CA CYS A 222 21.05 -20.27 1.74
C CYS A 222 21.21 -20.29 3.27
N ILE A 223 20.25 -19.73 4.00
CA ILE A 223 20.28 -19.68 5.48
C ILE A 223 19.74 -20.97 6.10
N ASP A 224 18.74 -21.59 5.46
CA ASP A 224 18.09 -22.81 5.96
C ASP A 224 18.82 -24.11 5.56
N GLY A 225 19.74 -24.06 4.58
CA GLY A 225 20.53 -25.19 4.07
C GLY A 225 21.87 -25.40 4.78
#